data_AF-A0A354ITY2-F1
#
_entry.id   AF-A0A354ITY2-F1
#
_cell.length_a   1.000
_cell.length_b   1.000
_cell.length_c   1.000
_cell.angle_alpha   90.00
_cell.angle_beta   90.00
_cell.angle_gamma   90.00
#
_symmetry.space_group_name_H-M   'P 1'
#
loop_
_entity.id
_entity.type
_entity.pdbx_description
1 polymer ?
#
loop_
_entity_poly.entity_id
_entity_poly.type
_entity_poly.pdbx_seq_one_letter_code
_entity_poly.pdbx_strand_id
1 'polypeptide(L)' 'PPPAPRRNPMPYGMPPFAHELNDSDIAAVVTYIRTAWSNRGAPVGVREVNELRAATVE' A
#
# COMPACT_ATOMS: atom_id res chain seq x y z
N PRO A 1 -27.65 -24.67 -15.49
CA PRO A 1 -26.27 -24.16 -15.28
C PRO A 1 -25.98 -24.11 -13.77
N PRO A 2 -24.74 -24.35 -13.30
CA PRO A 2 -24.43 -24.23 -11.89
C PRO A 2 -24.51 -22.75 -11.43
N PRO A 3 -24.76 -22.47 -10.14
CA PRO A 3 -24.79 -21.10 -9.64
C PRO A 3 -23.42 -20.44 -9.77
N ALA A 4 -23.39 -19.17 -10.18
CA ALA A 4 -22.18 -18.37 -10.26
C ALA A 4 -21.55 -18.21 -8.86
N PRO A 5 -20.21 -18.22 -8.71
CA PRO A 5 -19.56 -18.00 -7.43
C PRO A 5 -20.00 -16.67 -6.82
N ARG A 6 -20.24 -16.64 -5.51
CA ARG A 6 -20.51 -15.41 -4.76
C ARG A 6 -19.33 -14.45 -5.00
N ARG A 7 -19.63 -13.25 -5.50
CA ARG A 7 -18.63 -12.19 -5.75
C ARG A 7 -17.70 -12.09 -4.55
N ASN A 8 -16.41 -12.27 -4.81
CA ASN A 8 -15.31 -12.17 -3.87
C ASN A 8 -15.02 -10.67 -3.63
N PRO A 9 -15.52 -10.03 -2.56
CA PRO A 9 -15.22 -8.64 -2.27
C PRO A 9 -13.86 -8.65 -1.55
N MET A 10 -12.78 -8.87 -2.30
CA MET A 10 -11.38 -8.81 -1.86
C MET A 10 -11.06 -9.40 -0.46
N PRO A 11 -10.85 -10.72 -0.30
CA PRO A 11 -10.32 -11.29 0.94
C PRO A 11 -8.78 -11.30 0.98
N TYR A 12 -8.10 -10.91 -0.11
CA TYR A 12 -6.63 -10.96 -0.25
C TYR A 12 -5.98 -9.61 -0.62
N GLY A 13 -6.64 -8.50 -0.31
CA GLY A 13 -6.00 -7.18 -0.39
C GLY A 13 -5.03 -6.99 0.78
N MET A 14 -3.96 -6.20 0.57
CA MET A 14 -3.11 -5.75 1.66
C MET A 14 -3.98 -5.02 2.71
N PRO A 15 -3.97 -5.44 3.99
CA PRO A 15 -4.75 -4.78 5.03
C PRO A 15 -4.43 -3.27 5.08
N PRO A 16 -5.41 -2.43 5.47
CA PRO A 16 -5.18 -0.99 5.54
C PRO A 16 -4.30 -0.66 6.75
N PHE A 17 -2.98 -0.72 6.62
CA PHE A 17 -2.04 -0.40 7.71
C PHE A 17 -1.96 1.10 8.03
N ALA A 18 -2.74 1.95 7.35
CA ALA A 18 -2.71 3.41 7.53
C ALA A 18 -3.03 3.86 8.97
N HIS A 19 -3.81 3.10 9.73
CA HIS A 19 -4.15 3.43 11.12
C HIS A 19 -3.08 2.98 12.13
N GLU A 20 -2.19 2.05 11.75
CA GLU A 20 -1.13 1.53 12.60
C GLU A 20 0.23 2.19 12.32
N LEU A 21 0.48 2.58 11.06
CA LEU A 21 1.74 3.18 10.62
C LEU A 21 1.60 4.69 10.37
N ASN A 22 2.53 5.46 10.93
CA ASN A 22 2.67 6.88 10.64
C ASN A 22 3.30 7.09 9.25
N ASP A 23 3.09 8.26 8.64
CA ASP A 23 3.59 8.55 7.29
C ASP A 23 5.13 8.45 7.17
N SER A 24 5.87 8.70 8.27
CA SER A 24 7.32 8.49 8.34
C SER A 24 7.72 7.02 8.23
N ASP A 25 6.99 6.15 8.91
CA ASP A 25 7.29 4.72 8.96
C ASP A 25 6.96 4.07 7.62
N ILE A 26 5.83 4.47 7.02
CA ILE A 26 5.45 4.05 5.67
C ILE A 26 6.50 4.51 4.66
N ALA A 27 6.95 5.77 4.72
CA ALA A 27 7.97 6.29 3.82
C ALA A 27 9.29 5.50 3.91
N ALA A 28 9.71 5.16 5.15
CA ALA A 28 10.91 4.37 5.37
C ALA A 28 10.79 2.94 4.83
N VAL A 29 9.67 2.24 5.12
CA VAL A 29 9.43 0.86 4.66
C VAL A 29 9.34 0.80 3.14
N VAL A 30 8.59 1.71 2.52
CA VAL A 30 8.44 1.75 1.06
C VAL A 30 9.77 2.09 0.38
N THR A 31 10.55 3.02 0.95
CA THR A 31 11.90 3.34 0.46
C THR A 31 12.81 2.12 0.52
N TYR A 32 12.77 1.38 1.63
CA TYR A 32 13.54 0.14 1.77
C TYR A 32 13.12 -0.88 0.70
N ILE A 33 11.83 -1.13 0.50
CA ILE A 33 11.33 -2.06 -0.53
C ILE A 33 11.75 -1.64 -1.94
N ARG A 34 11.68 -0.33 -2.26
CA ARG A 34 12.07 0.24 -3.57
C ARG A 34 13.56 0.17 -3.87
N THR A 35 14.40 0.00 -2.86
CA THR A 35 15.86 -0.04 -2.99
C THR A 35 16.45 -1.43 -2.69
N ALA A 36 15.68 -2.30 -2.03
CA ALA A 36 16.03 -3.68 -1.74
C ALA A 36 15.78 -4.61 -2.93
N TRP A 37 16.35 -5.82 -2.86
CA TRP A 37 16.19 -6.88 -3.89
C TRP A 37 16.50 -6.42 -5.32
N SER A 38 17.59 -5.67 -5.49
CA SER A 38 18.03 -5.13 -6.78
C SER A 38 17.02 -4.17 -7.44
N ASN A 39 16.01 -3.70 -6.70
CA ASN A 39 15.16 -2.61 -7.16
C ASN A 39 15.97 -1.30 -7.21
N ARG A 40 15.72 -0.50 -8.25
CA ARG A 40 16.33 0.82 -8.44
C ARG A 40 15.23 1.89 -8.45
N GLY A 41 14.49 1.97 -7.35
CA GLY A 41 13.49 3.00 -7.15
C GLY A 41 14.06 4.23 -6.43
N ALA A 42 13.45 5.39 -6.67
CA ALA A 42 13.72 6.58 -5.88
C ALA A 42 13.18 6.41 -4.44
N PRO A 43 13.83 7.01 -3.42
CA PRO A 43 13.28 7.05 -2.07
C PRO A 43 11.94 7.79 -2.08
N VAL A 44 11.00 7.31 -1.26
CA VAL A 44 9.66 7.90 -1.10
C VAL A 44 9.70 8.82 0.12
N GLY A 45 9.27 10.06 -0.08
CA GLY A 45 9.15 11.05 1.00
C GLY A 45 7.80 10.97 1.72
N VAL A 46 7.76 11.49 2.95
CA VAL A 46 6.56 11.55 3.79
C VAL A 46 5.39 12.28 3.10
N ARG A 47 5.68 13.35 2.34
CA ARG A 47 4.68 14.10 1.59
C ARG A 47 4.00 13.25 0.51
N GLU A 48 4.78 12.43 -0.19
CA GLU A 48 4.27 11.55 -1.25
C GLU A 48 3.39 10.43 -0.65
N VAL A 49 3.75 9.93 0.54
CA VAL A 49 2.89 9.01 1.31
C VAL A 49 1.57 9.67 1.71
N ASN A 50 1.61 10.92 2.19
CA ASN A 50 0.42 11.63 2.63
C ASN A 50 -0.56 11.89 1.47
N GLU A 51 -0.04 12.31 0.31
CA GLU A 51 -0.83 12.52 -0.91
C GLU A 51 -1.48 11.20 -1.40
N LEU A 52 -0.74 10.09 -1.39
CA LEU A 52 -1.27 8.77 -1.75
C LEU A 52 -2.29 8.25 -0.72
N ARG A 53 -2.05 8.48 0.57
CA ARG A 53 -2.98 8.11 1.64
C ARG A 53 -4.34 8.78 1.42
N ALA A 54 -4.35 10.08 1.10
CA ALA A 54 -5.59 10.80 0.78
C ALA A 54 -6.32 10.23 -0.45
N ALA A 55 -5.58 9.83 -1.48
CA ALA A 55 -6.15 9.25 -2.71
C ALA A 55 -6.72 7.82 -2.52
N THR A 56 -6.23 7.06 -1.53
CA THR A 56 -6.71 5.68 -1.26
C THR A 56 -7.95 5.60 -0.37
N VAL A 57 -8.39 6.73 0.19
CA VAL A 57 -9.55 6.81 1.11
C VAL A 57 -10.86 7.13 0.36
N GLU A 58 -10.82 7.29 -0.97
CA GLU A 58 -12.01 7.41 -1.84
C GLU A 58 -12.53 6.07 -2.37
#